data_AF-U7KEY3-F1
#
_entry.id   AF-U7KEY3-F1
#
_cell.length_a   1.000
_cell.length_b   1.000
_cell.length_c   1.000
_cell.angle_alpha   90.00
_cell.angle_beta   90.00
_cell.angle_gamma   90.00
#
_symmetry.space_group_name_H-M   'P 1'
#
loop_
_entity.id
_entity.type
_entity.pdbx_description
1 polymer ?
#
loop_
_entity_poly.entity_id
_entity_poly.type
_entity_poly.pdbx_seq_one_letter_code
_entity_poly.pdbx_strand_id
1 'polypeptide(L)'
;MTDVYVPLLDATSIDFTNDDERARVEKTITQAGITHIEDDRGDIRKIFGRLNKKTVPLNNGGDGPQRLTFDKVRTFGMLEESKDKAAGEVKHTGRAHAILSASSSHRWLNCTPAPRLEAQYPDSESDAATEGTAAHELAEHKLRLLNGDESILVGDSNWINEEMDAHTDDYADNVMAELARAQETSPAAFLTIEQRLDFSHIVPGGFGTGDALIVGDGTMTVIDLKYGKGVEVSAVGNPQMRLYALGALAQFGMIYNIDRVRMVIFQPRLNNVSVDEISVDELTTWAREVVAPRAQLAIQGEGELNAGDWCRFCRHAPQCPALAAQYLEPLPKESDEATPAAPAPETLTDAQVANIVAWSGEIKKWLSKVEKFALDEANNGRCYPGLKLVEGRSVRKYSDEEKVAAAVEKTGHDPYEKKLLGVTAMTKLLGKKQFQDVLGDLVHKPAGKPTLVPESDKRPALQAATPETVFQPIGGDNND
;
A
#
# COMPACT_ATOMS: atom_id res chain seq x y z
N MET A 1 26.42 12.01 -19.29
CA MET A 1 26.40 12.68 -17.98
C MET A 1 27.81 12.61 -17.43
N THR A 2 28.40 13.74 -17.06
CA THR A 2 29.62 13.73 -16.25
C THR A 2 29.19 13.97 -14.83
N ASP A 3 29.10 12.89 -14.06
CA ASP A 3 28.87 12.97 -12.62
C ASP A 3 30.00 13.79 -12.01
N VAL A 4 29.66 14.76 -11.16
CA VAL A 4 30.65 15.62 -10.53
C VAL A 4 30.95 15.05 -9.15
N TYR A 5 32.21 14.68 -8.92
CA TYR A 5 32.64 14.24 -7.60
C TYR A 5 32.79 15.43 -6.66
N VAL A 6 32.07 15.38 -5.53
CA VAL A 6 32.13 16.38 -4.47
C VAL A 6 32.88 15.78 -3.27
N PRO A 7 34.11 16.26 -2.97
CA PRO A 7 34.85 15.79 -1.80
C PRO A 7 34.24 16.36 -0.51
N LEU A 8 33.93 15.50 0.45
CA LEU A 8 33.28 15.87 1.72
C LEU A 8 34.18 15.68 2.93
N LEU A 9 35.18 14.79 2.83
CA LEU A 9 36.10 14.49 3.91
C LEU A 9 37.49 14.19 3.35
N ASP A 10 38.52 14.87 3.88
CA ASP A 10 39.91 14.67 3.49
C ASP A 10 40.54 13.52 4.29
N ALA A 11 40.82 12.41 3.60
CA ALA A 11 41.38 11.20 4.19
C ALA A 11 42.86 11.39 4.59
N THR A 12 43.58 12.34 3.98
CA THR A 12 45.00 12.56 4.28
C THR A 12 45.23 13.21 5.64
N SER A 13 44.18 13.78 6.23
CA SER A 13 44.18 14.42 7.54
C SER A 13 43.80 13.49 8.70
N ILE A 14 43.52 12.22 8.43
CA ILE A 14 42.97 11.26 9.41
C ILE A 14 43.99 10.16 9.72
N ASP A 15 44.18 9.84 11.01
CA ASP A 15 44.96 8.68 11.43
C ASP A 15 44.09 7.42 11.48
N PHE A 16 44.05 6.68 10.38
CA PHE A 16 43.30 5.42 10.28
C PHE A 16 43.88 4.26 11.12
N THR A 17 45.05 4.45 11.75
CA THR A 17 45.57 3.48 12.72
C THR A 17 44.94 3.66 14.10
N ASN A 18 44.29 4.80 14.34
CA ASN A 18 43.50 5.07 15.53
C ASN A 18 42.05 4.57 15.36
N ASP A 19 41.63 3.64 16.23
CA ASP A 19 40.31 3.01 16.16
C ASP A 19 39.15 4.01 16.40
N ASP A 20 39.36 5.04 17.23
CA ASP A 20 38.35 6.06 17.53
C ASP A 20 38.16 7.03 16.35
N GLU A 21 39.25 7.43 15.69
CA GLU A 21 39.16 8.26 14.48
C GLU A 21 38.50 7.49 13.34
N ARG A 22 38.85 6.20 13.16
CA ARG A 22 38.20 5.35 12.16
C ARG A 22 36.70 5.18 12.42
N ALA A 23 36.29 4.98 13.67
CA ALA A 23 34.87 4.89 14.03
C ALA A 23 34.13 6.22 13.77
N ARG A 24 34.78 7.36 13.99
CA ARG A 24 34.22 8.68 13.63
C ARG A 24 34.08 8.85 12.13
N VAL A 25 35.03 8.38 11.33
CA VAL A 25 34.94 8.39 9.87
C VAL A 25 33.79 7.50 9.40
N GLU A 26 33.65 6.28 9.92
CA GLU A 26 32.56 5.38 9.53
C GLU A 26 31.17 5.96 9.88
N LYS A 27 31.07 6.62 11.04
CA LYS A 27 29.86 7.37 11.42
C LYS A 27 29.61 8.55 10.47
N THR A 28 30.64 9.29 10.11
CA THR A 28 30.55 10.43 9.17
C THR A 28 30.15 9.96 7.77
N ILE A 29 30.68 8.82 7.30
CA ILE A 29 30.31 8.22 6.01
C ILE A 29 28.81 7.91 5.98
N THR A 30 28.30 7.31 7.05
CA THR A 30 26.88 6.96 7.16
C THR A 30 25.99 8.20 7.28
N GLN A 31 26.41 9.21 8.06
CA GLN A 31 25.60 10.41 8.32
C GLN A 31 25.61 11.41 7.15
N ALA A 32 26.74 11.56 6.47
CA ALA A 32 26.91 12.49 5.35
C ALA A 32 26.57 11.86 3.98
N GLY A 33 26.13 10.60 3.94
CA GLY A 33 25.77 9.91 2.70
C GLY A 33 26.95 9.73 1.74
N ILE A 34 28.17 9.59 2.27
CA ILE A 34 29.37 9.35 1.45
C ILE A 34 29.24 7.99 0.77
N THR A 35 29.42 8.00 -0.55
CA THR A 35 29.24 6.81 -1.39
C THR A 35 30.49 6.44 -2.19
N HIS A 36 31.41 7.39 -2.35
CA HIS A 36 32.59 7.24 -3.21
C HIS A 36 33.86 7.72 -2.50
N ILE A 37 35.00 7.31 -3.04
CA ILE A 37 36.30 7.86 -2.72
C ILE A 37 36.98 8.39 -3.99
N GLU A 38 37.90 9.32 -3.81
CA GLU A 38 38.95 9.64 -4.79
C GLU A 38 40.26 9.00 -4.32
N ASP A 39 40.89 8.20 -5.18
CA ASP A 39 42.19 7.60 -4.87
C ASP A 39 43.38 8.52 -5.18
N ASP A 40 44.59 8.06 -4.85
CA ASP A 40 45.84 8.76 -5.09
C ASP A 40 46.15 9.03 -6.58
N ARG A 41 45.43 8.39 -7.50
CA ARG A 41 45.52 8.57 -8.95
C ARG A 41 44.42 9.47 -9.51
N GLY A 42 43.46 9.88 -8.67
CA GLY A 42 42.32 10.69 -9.07
C GLY A 42 41.16 9.88 -9.64
N ASP A 43 41.16 8.55 -9.51
CA ASP A 43 40.03 7.73 -9.92
C ASP A 43 38.93 7.78 -8.85
N ILE A 44 37.68 7.95 -9.28
CA ILE A 44 36.51 7.94 -8.40
C ILE A 44 35.95 6.52 -8.32
N ARG A 45 35.84 5.98 -7.11
CA ARG A 45 35.46 4.57 -6.88
C ARG A 45 34.36 4.46 -5.82
N LYS A 46 33.34 3.65 -6.09
CA LYS A 46 32.19 3.45 -5.19
C LYS A 46 32.57 2.54 -4.02
N ILE A 47 32.25 2.95 -2.80
CA ILE A 47 32.46 2.15 -1.59
C ILE A 47 31.44 1.01 -1.54
N PHE A 48 31.87 -0.19 -1.11
CA PHE A 48 31.01 -1.37 -1.02
C PHE A 48 31.00 -1.95 0.39
N GLY A 49 29.96 -1.61 1.17
CA GLY A 49 29.82 -2.06 2.55
C GLY A 49 30.62 -1.21 3.55
N ARG A 50 30.87 -1.76 4.75
CA ARG A 50 31.55 -1.07 5.85
C ARG A 50 33.07 -1.01 5.66
N LEU A 51 33.70 0.01 6.22
CA LEU A 51 35.16 0.13 6.20
C LEU A 51 35.82 -1.03 6.94
N ASN A 52 36.86 -1.63 6.35
CA ASN A 52 37.66 -2.63 7.06
C ASN A 52 38.72 -1.93 7.92
N LYS A 53 39.34 -2.68 8.84
CA LYS A 53 40.40 -2.16 9.72
C LYS A 53 41.58 -1.49 9.00
N LYS A 54 41.85 -1.85 7.74
CA LYS A 54 43.01 -1.34 6.98
C LYS A 54 42.69 -0.89 5.55
N THR A 55 41.46 -1.06 5.09
CA THR A 55 41.10 -0.86 3.68
C THR A 55 39.65 -0.39 3.51
N VAL A 56 39.40 0.38 2.47
CA VAL A 56 38.07 0.65 1.93
C VAL A 56 37.69 -0.46 0.93
N PRO A 57 36.60 -1.23 1.16
CA PRO A 57 36.06 -2.13 0.15
C PRO A 57 35.38 -1.32 -0.97
N LEU A 58 35.60 -1.73 -2.22
CA LEU A 58 35.11 -1.01 -3.40
C LEU A 58 34.21 -1.89 -4.26
N ASN A 59 33.16 -1.31 -4.82
CA ASN A 59 32.32 -1.97 -5.83
C ASN A 59 33.02 -1.80 -7.17
N ASN A 60 33.38 -2.91 -7.79
CA ASN A 60 34.25 -2.87 -8.95
C ASN A 60 33.65 -3.66 -10.11
N GLY A 61 32.67 -3.03 -10.78
CA GLY A 61 31.94 -3.54 -11.94
C GLY A 61 32.78 -3.81 -13.19
N GLY A 62 33.90 -4.52 -13.05
CA GLY A 62 34.67 -5.10 -14.15
C GLY A 62 36.19 -4.94 -14.05
N ASP A 63 36.72 -3.75 -13.73
CA ASP A 63 38.13 -3.45 -14.09
C ASP A 63 38.89 -2.55 -13.06
N GLY A 64 39.33 -3.14 -11.94
CA GLY A 64 39.93 -2.40 -10.81
C GLY A 64 40.06 -3.17 -9.49
N PRO A 65 40.69 -2.58 -8.45
CA PRO A 65 40.92 -3.25 -7.18
C PRO A 65 39.63 -3.36 -6.33
N GLN A 66 39.34 -4.56 -5.82
CA GLN A 66 38.19 -4.79 -4.92
C GLN A 66 38.33 -4.10 -3.55
N ARG A 67 39.55 -3.72 -3.17
CA ARG A 67 39.86 -3.05 -1.90
C ARG A 67 41.01 -2.08 -2.09
N LEU A 68 40.97 -0.94 -1.41
CA LEU A 68 42.03 0.06 -1.42
C LEU A 68 42.50 0.35 0.01
N THR A 69 43.81 0.43 0.23
CA THR A 69 44.38 0.77 1.53
C THR A 69 44.19 2.27 1.82
N PHE A 70 44.03 2.65 3.10
CA PHE A 70 43.70 4.05 3.46
C PHE A 70 44.76 5.08 3.04
N ASP A 71 46.03 4.67 2.94
CA ASP A 71 47.14 5.50 2.45
C ASP A 71 46.99 5.91 0.98
N LYS A 72 46.11 5.24 0.23
CA LYS A 72 45.80 5.52 -1.18
C LYS A 72 44.47 6.23 -1.38
N VAL A 73 43.78 6.59 -0.29
CA VAL A 73 42.54 7.36 -0.35
C VAL A 73 42.90 8.83 -0.11
N ARG A 74 42.52 9.71 -1.05
CA ARG A 74 42.71 11.16 -0.88
C ARG A 74 41.52 11.79 -0.20
N THR A 75 40.32 11.52 -0.72
CA THR A 75 39.08 12.08 -0.17
C THR A 75 37.97 11.05 -0.18
N PHE A 76 37.02 11.23 0.74
CA PHE A 76 35.73 10.58 0.74
C PHE A 76 34.67 11.59 0.30
N GLY A 77 33.76 11.18 -0.56
CA GLY A 77 32.78 12.08 -1.16
C GLY A 77 31.60 11.36 -1.77
N MET A 78 30.88 12.08 -2.62
CA MET A 78 29.74 11.56 -3.37
C MET A 78 29.76 12.07 -4.79
N LEU A 79 29.11 11.33 -5.68
CA LEU A 79 28.81 11.81 -7.02
C LEU A 79 27.50 12.60 -6.94
N GLU A 80 27.53 13.86 -7.35
CA GLU A 80 26.35 14.67 -7.58
C GLU A 80 26.05 14.72 -9.07
N GLU A 81 24.80 14.48 -9.44
CA GLU A 81 24.34 14.69 -10.81
C GLU A 81 24.32 16.19 -11.11
N SER A 82 24.89 16.59 -12.25
CA SER A 82 24.62 17.93 -12.79
C SER A 82 23.10 18.04 -12.99
N LYS A 83 22.47 19.06 -12.41
CA LYS A 83 21.01 19.29 -12.39
C LYS A 83 20.42 19.50 -13.79
N ASP A 84 20.41 18.47 -14.60
CA ASP A 84 19.60 18.33 -15.79
C ASP A 84 19.24 16.85 -15.95
N LYS A 85 17.94 16.59 -15.76
CA LYS A 85 17.19 15.32 -15.82
C LYS A 85 17.13 14.48 -14.54
N ALA A 86 16.04 14.70 -13.81
CA ALA A 86 15.49 13.76 -12.84
C ALA A 86 14.91 12.50 -13.52
N ALA A 87 15.41 11.33 -13.12
CA ALA A 87 14.77 10.01 -13.14
C ALA A 87 15.64 9.09 -12.27
N GLY A 88 15.20 8.26 -11.32
CA GLY A 88 13.91 7.99 -10.73
C GLY A 88 14.20 7.07 -9.53
N GLU A 89 14.32 7.63 -8.34
CA GLU A 89 14.42 6.87 -7.08
C GLU A 89 13.02 6.46 -6.61
N VAL A 90 12.80 5.17 -6.43
CA VAL A 90 11.58 4.67 -5.78
C VAL A 90 11.84 4.54 -4.28
N LYS A 91 11.47 5.60 -3.55
CA LYS A 91 11.03 5.50 -2.15
C LYS A 91 9.55 5.87 -2.13
N HIS A 92 8.70 4.94 -1.71
CA HIS A 92 7.24 5.14 -1.66
C HIS A 92 6.76 6.02 -0.49
N THR A 93 7.65 6.45 0.40
CA THR A 93 7.30 7.30 1.55
C THR A 93 7.51 8.78 1.21
N GLY A 94 6.41 9.50 0.96
CA GLY A 94 6.41 10.98 0.89
C GLY A 94 5.94 11.64 -0.41
N ARG A 95 5.14 10.97 -1.26
CA ARG A 95 4.55 11.66 -2.43
C ARG A 95 3.57 12.74 -1.99
N ALA A 96 3.63 13.91 -2.61
CA ALA A 96 2.53 14.87 -2.59
C ALA A 96 1.27 14.16 -3.14
N HIS A 97 0.33 13.82 -2.27
CA HIS A 97 -0.92 13.20 -2.69
C HIS A 97 -1.75 14.25 -3.44
N ALA A 98 -2.00 14.01 -4.73
CA ALA A 98 -3.01 14.75 -5.45
C ALA A 98 -4.34 14.61 -4.69
N ILE A 99 -5.01 15.72 -4.41
CA ILE A 99 -6.32 15.75 -3.72
C ILE A 99 -7.30 14.78 -4.41
N LEU A 100 -7.21 14.68 -5.74
CA LEU A 100 -7.99 13.76 -6.57
C LEU A 100 -7.11 12.64 -7.14
N SER A 101 -6.66 11.72 -6.29
CA SER A 101 -5.90 10.55 -6.76
C SER A 101 -6.78 9.60 -7.58
N ALA A 102 -6.19 8.87 -8.53
CA ALA A 102 -6.92 7.86 -9.30
C ALA A 102 -7.49 6.74 -8.41
N SER A 103 -6.74 6.30 -7.39
CA SER A 103 -7.17 5.25 -6.46
C SER A 103 -8.36 5.66 -5.57
N SER A 104 -8.60 6.97 -5.39
CA SER A 104 -9.76 7.50 -4.67
C SER A 104 -10.89 7.98 -5.60
N SER A 105 -10.76 7.78 -6.92
CA SER A 105 -11.71 8.29 -7.93
C SER A 105 -13.13 7.79 -7.79
N HIS A 106 -13.31 6.54 -7.37
CA HIS A 106 -14.63 6.03 -7.06
C HIS A 106 -15.35 6.87 -6.00
N ARG A 107 -14.62 7.51 -5.09
CA ARG A 107 -15.20 8.37 -4.07
C ARG A 107 -15.45 9.78 -4.56
N TRP A 108 -14.44 10.45 -5.12
CA TRP A 108 -14.61 11.85 -5.50
C TRP A 108 -15.47 12.06 -6.75
N LEU A 109 -15.67 11.03 -7.59
CA LEU A 109 -16.67 11.08 -8.66
C LEU A 109 -18.10 10.95 -8.13
N ASN A 110 -18.31 10.21 -7.05
CA ASN A 110 -19.66 9.97 -6.54
C ASN A 110 -20.07 10.98 -5.45
N CYS A 111 -19.12 11.49 -4.67
CA CYS A 111 -19.31 12.48 -3.60
C CYS A 111 -18.20 13.54 -3.72
N THR A 112 -18.46 14.60 -4.49
CA THR A 112 -17.46 15.61 -4.82
C THR A 112 -16.95 16.41 -3.61
N PRO A 113 -17.71 16.68 -2.53
CA PRO A 113 -17.16 17.36 -1.36
C PRO A 113 -16.14 16.51 -0.56
N ALA A 114 -16.16 15.17 -0.72
CA ALA A 114 -15.44 14.25 0.14
C ALA A 114 -13.91 14.52 0.24
N PRO A 115 -13.16 14.74 -0.86
CA PRO A 115 -11.70 14.96 -0.78
C PRO A 115 -11.30 16.13 0.11
N ARG A 116 -12.05 17.23 0.08
CA ARG A 116 -11.77 18.42 0.90
C ARG A 116 -12.11 18.20 2.37
N LEU A 117 -13.19 17.47 2.66
CA LEU A 117 -13.53 17.07 4.02
C LEU A 117 -12.49 16.10 4.58
N GLU A 118 -12.02 15.16 3.77
CA GLU A 118 -11.02 14.17 4.17
C GLU A 118 -9.63 14.75 4.45
N ALA A 119 -9.25 15.84 3.78
CA ALA A 119 -7.96 16.50 3.96
C ALA A 119 -7.73 17.04 5.38
N GLN A 120 -8.78 17.12 6.20
CA GLN A 120 -8.72 17.55 7.60
C GLN A 120 -8.28 16.44 8.56
N TYR A 121 -8.31 15.18 8.11
CA TYR A 121 -7.93 14.03 8.92
C TYR A 121 -6.52 13.56 8.54
N PRO A 122 -5.69 13.13 9.51
CA PRO A 122 -4.38 12.58 9.21
C PRO A 122 -4.49 11.35 8.28
N ASP A 123 -3.48 11.15 7.45
CA ASP A 123 -3.31 9.88 6.76
C ASP A 123 -3.02 8.79 7.82
N SER A 124 -3.72 7.67 7.71
CA SER A 124 -3.46 6.51 8.55
C SER A 124 -2.70 5.48 7.72
N GLU A 125 -1.43 5.28 8.01
CA GLU A 125 -0.72 4.08 7.55
C GLU A 125 -1.26 2.86 8.29
N SER A 126 -1.51 1.78 7.55
CA SER A 126 -1.98 0.53 8.12
C SER A 126 -1.07 -0.60 7.65
N ASP A 127 -0.93 -1.64 8.47
CA ASP A 127 -0.19 -2.86 8.10
C ASP A 127 -0.62 -3.41 6.74
N ALA A 128 -1.91 -3.29 6.40
CA ALA A 128 -2.44 -3.70 5.09
C ALA A 128 -1.93 -2.83 3.94
N ALA A 129 -1.72 -1.53 4.16
CA ALA A 129 -1.14 -0.64 3.16
C ALA A 129 0.35 -0.98 2.94
N THR A 130 1.11 -1.19 4.02
CA THR A 130 2.53 -1.57 3.95
C THR A 130 2.72 -2.95 3.31
N GLU A 131 1.91 -3.93 3.68
CA GLU A 131 1.89 -5.27 3.06
C GLU A 131 1.55 -5.18 1.56
N GLY A 132 0.61 -4.31 1.20
CA GLY A 132 0.28 -4.01 -0.20
C GLY A 132 1.47 -3.45 -0.96
N THR A 133 2.15 -2.42 -0.43
CA THR A 133 3.35 -1.84 -1.07
C THR A 133 4.43 -2.89 -1.29
N ALA A 134 4.72 -3.75 -0.31
CA ALA A 134 5.69 -4.81 -0.46
C ALA A 134 5.32 -5.80 -1.59
N ALA A 135 4.02 -6.09 -1.77
CA ALA A 135 3.57 -6.95 -2.86
C ALA A 135 3.73 -6.29 -4.24
N HIS A 136 3.48 -4.98 -4.36
CA HIS A 136 3.73 -4.25 -5.62
C HIS A 136 5.23 -4.19 -5.94
N GLU A 137 6.08 -3.89 -4.95
CA GLU A 137 7.55 -3.86 -5.14
C GLU A 137 8.11 -5.23 -5.58
N LEU A 138 7.62 -6.32 -4.97
CA LEU A 138 8.01 -7.67 -5.37
C LEU A 138 7.49 -8.04 -6.77
N ALA A 139 6.23 -7.71 -7.06
CA ALA A 139 5.64 -7.93 -8.38
C ALA A 139 6.37 -7.16 -9.49
N GLU A 140 6.67 -5.89 -9.25
CA GLU A 140 7.49 -5.05 -10.15
C GLU A 140 8.84 -5.71 -10.39
N HIS A 141 9.54 -6.12 -9.31
CA HIS A 141 10.85 -6.73 -9.42
C HIS A 141 10.84 -7.97 -10.32
N LYS A 142 9.92 -8.90 -10.05
CA LYS A 142 9.76 -10.13 -10.85
C LYS A 142 9.42 -9.83 -12.30
N LEU A 143 8.48 -8.91 -12.52
CA LEU A 143 8.04 -8.54 -13.86
C LEU A 143 9.15 -7.87 -14.69
N ARG A 144 9.97 -7.00 -14.07
CA ARG A 144 11.14 -6.39 -14.71
C ARG A 144 12.14 -7.45 -15.17
N LEU A 145 12.45 -8.43 -14.31
CA LEU A 145 13.34 -9.54 -14.67
C LEU A 145 12.80 -10.35 -15.86
N LEU A 146 11.49 -10.64 -15.88
CA LEU A 146 10.85 -11.35 -17.01
C LEU A 146 10.85 -10.52 -18.30
N ASN A 147 10.75 -9.19 -18.19
CA ASN A 147 10.82 -8.27 -19.32
C ASN A 147 12.26 -8.06 -19.84
N GLY A 148 13.28 -8.64 -19.17
CA GLY A 148 14.68 -8.51 -19.52
C GLY A 148 15.35 -7.24 -18.98
N ASP A 149 14.70 -6.53 -18.06
CA ASP A 149 15.24 -5.35 -17.39
C ASP A 149 16.11 -5.76 -16.19
N GLU A 150 17.13 -4.95 -15.88
CA GLU A 150 17.83 -5.07 -14.61
C GLU A 150 16.94 -4.57 -13.47
N SER A 151 16.83 -5.35 -12.40
CA SER A 151 16.08 -4.96 -11.20
C SER A 151 16.76 -5.49 -9.94
N ILE A 152 16.77 -4.67 -8.90
CA ILE A 152 17.27 -5.03 -7.57
C ILE A 152 16.10 -4.80 -6.62
N LEU A 153 15.65 -5.85 -5.95
CA LEU A 153 14.66 -5.71 -4.89
C LEU A 153 15.32 -4.98 -3.71
N VAL A 154 14.90 -3.74 -3.45
CA VAL A 154 15.46 -2.90 -2.38
C VAL A 154 14.68 -3.16 -1.08
N GLY A 155 15.16 -4.11 -0.29
CA GLY A 155 14.77 -4.27 1.12
C GLY A 155 14.30 -5.66 1.52
N ASP A 156 14.77 -6.13 2.68
CA ASP A 156 14.17 -7.24 3.41
C ASP A 156 12.86 -6.74 4.05
N SER A 157 11.77 -6.73 3.28
CA SER A 157 10.45 -6.52 3.86
C SER A 157 10.03 -7.78 4.61
N ASN A 158 9.81 -7.68 5.92
CA ASN A 158 9.26 -8.78 6.75
C ASN A 158 7.88 -9.27 6.26
N TRP A 159 7.26 -8.59 5.29
CA TRP A 159 5.99 -8.95 4.69
C TRP A 159 6.12 -9.99 3.57
N ILE A 160 7.31 -10.13 2.96
CA ILE A 160 7.52 -11.10 1.88
C ILE A 160 7.53 -12.49 2.50
N ASN A 161 6.50 -13.26 2.16
CA ASN A 161 6.32 -14.65 2.56
C ASN A 161 5.99 -15.50 1.32
N GLU A 162 5.93 -16.81 1.48
CA GLU A 162 5.66 -17.75 0.39
C GLU A 162 4.34 -17.48 -0.34
N GLU A 163 3.28 -17.07 0.39
CA GLU A 163 2.02 -16.69 -0.25
C GLU A 163 2.18 -15.43 -1.13
N MET A 164 2.89 -14.41 -0.65
CA MET A 164 3.14 -13.19 -1.44
C MET A 164 4.02 -13.50 -2.64
N ASP A 165 5.03 -14.35 -2.47
CA ASP A 165 5.90 -14.80 -3.55
C ASP A 165 5.07 -15.47 -4.66
N ALA A 166 4.27 -16.48 -4.33
CA ALA A 166 3.39 -17.16 -5.29
C ALA A 166 2.37 -16.22 -5.95
N HIS A 167 1.71 -15.35 -5.17
CA HIS A 167 0.74 -14.40 -5.72
C HIS A 167 1.37 -13.39 -6.70
N THR A 168 2.63 -13.02 -6.48
CA THR A 168 3.35 -12.09 -7.36
C THR A 168 3.92 -12.79 -8.59
N ASP A 169 4.22 -14.10 -8.51
CA ASP A 169 4.48 -14.94 -9.70
C ASP A 169 3.24 -15.04 -10.57
N ASP A 170 2.08 -15.39 -9.99
CA ASP A 170 0.81 -15.49 -10.72
C ASP A 170 0.45 -14.18 -11.45
N TYR A 171 0.74 -13.03 -10.82
CA TYR A 171 0.56 -11.72 -11.43
C TYR A 171 1.51 -11.51 -12.61
N ALA A 172 2.79 -11.80 -12.44
CA ALA A 172 3.79 -11.61 -13.49
C ALA A 172 3.48 -12.51 -14.71
N ASP A 173 3.09 -13.76 -14.47
CA ASP A 173 2.63 -14.69 -15.50
C ASP A 173 1.39 -14.16 -16.24
N ASN A 174 0.42 -13.58 -15.51
CA ASN A 174 -0.75 -12.97 -16.13
C ASN A 174 -0.38 -11.80 -17.05
N VAL A 175 0.52 -10.92 -16.62
CA VAL A 175 0.98 -9.79 -17.45
C VAL A 175 1.70 -10.28 -18.70
N MET A 176 2.59 -11.28 -18.58
CA MET A 176 3.30 -11.84 -19.73
C MET A 176 2.35 -12.54 -20.72
N ALA A 177 1.31 -13.22 -20.22
CA ALA A 177 0.26 -13.79 -21.07
C ALA A 177 -0.55 -12.72 -21.82
N GLU A 178 -0.88 -11.60 -21.16
CA GLU A 178 -1.56 -10.46 -21.80
C GLU A 178 -0.66 -9.77 -22.83
N LEU A 179 0.66 -9.68 -22.60
CA LEU A 179 1.63 -9.17 -23.57
C LEU A 179 1.70 -10.08 -24.81
N ALA A 180 1.81 -11.38 -24.62
CA ALA A 180 1.83 -12.35 -25.72
C ALA A 180 0.55 -12.24 -26.57
N ARG A 181 -0.62 -12.14 -25.92
CA ARG A 181 -1.92 -11.92 -26.60
C ARG A 181 -1.93 -10.63 -27.41
N ALA A 182 -1.38 -9.53 -26.88
CA ALA A 182 -1.29 -8.28 -27.62
C ALA A 182 -0.38 -8.41 -28.86
N GLN A 183 0.73 -9.13 -28.74
CA GLN A 183 1.70 -9.34 -29.81
C GLN A 183 1.16 -10.20 -30.97
N GLU A 184 0.13 -11.03 -30.74
CA GLU A 184 -0.57 -11.76 -31.82
C GLU A 184 -1.21 -10.83 -32.85
N THR A 185 -1.68 -9.65 -32.40
CA THR A 185 -2.39 -8.68 -33.25
C THR A 185 -1.56 -7.44 -33.57
N SER A 186 -0.64 -7.07 -32.68
CA SER A 186 0.31 -5.98 -32.83
C SER A 186 1.72 -6.48 -32.49
N PRO A 187 2.47 -7.05 -33.45
CA PRO A 187 3.79 -7.66 -33.20
C PRO A 187 4.82 -6.75 -32.54
N ALA A 188 4.67 -5.42 -32.68
CA ALA A 188 5.52 -4.42 -32.03
C ALA A 188 5.03 -4.02 -30.62
N ALA A 189 4.01 -4.69 -30.07
CA ALA A 189 3.49 -4.40 -28.75
C ALA A 189 4.56 -4.65 -27.67
N PHE A 190 4.66 -3.74 -26.72
CA PHE A 190 5.66 -3.76 -25.67
C PHE A 190 5.05 -3.46 -24.30
N LEU A 191 5.72 -3.94 -23.25
CA LEU A 191 5.34 -3.73 -21.86
C LEU A 191 6.11 -2.56 -21.26
N THR A 192 5.41 -1.73 -20.50
CA THR A 192 5.96 -0.72 -19.60
C THR A 192 5.53 -1.02 -18.17
N ILE A 193 6.44 -0.86 -17.21
CA ILE A 193 6.28 -1.28 -15.81
C ILE A 193 6.43 -0.06 -14.90
N GLU A 194 5.53 0.10 -13.93
CA GLU A 194 5.45 1.25 -13.03
C GLU A 194 5.39 2.59 -13.77
N GLN A 195 4.62 2.63 -14.86
CA GLN A 195 4.53 3.82 -15.70
C GLN A 195 3.75 4.93 -14.97
N ARG A 196 4.34 6.12 -14.88
CA ARG A 196 3.61 7.32 -14.42
C ARG A 196 2.60 7.73 -15.50
N LEU A 197 1.32 7.71 -15.14
CA LEU A 197 0.19 8.02 -16.04
C LEU A 197 -0.38 9.39 -15.66
N ASP A 198 -0.10 10.39 -16.49
CA ASP A 198 -0.51 11.78 -16.27
C ASP A 198 -1.84 12.06 -16.98
N PHE A 199 -2.89 12.34 -16.20
CA PHE A 199 -4.21 12.73 -16.70
C PHE A 199 -4.56 14.17 -16.28
N SER A 200 -3.54 15.01 -16.06
CA SER A 200 -3.69 16.38 -15.58
C SER A 200 -4.40 17.31 -16.56
N HIS A 201 -4.42 16.94 -17.84
CA HIS A 201 -5.20 17.59 -18.90
C HIS A 201 -6.72 17.46 -18.69
N ILE A 202 -7.18 16.56 -17.82
CA ILE A 202 -8.61 16.37 -17.45
C ILE A 202 -8.83 16.78 -15.99
N VAL A 203 -7.96 16.33 -15.08
CA VAL A 203 -8.06 16.58 -13.64
C VAL A 203 -6.80 17.32 -13.20
N PRO A 204 -6.83 18.63 -12.89
CA PRO A 204 -5.63 19.38 -12.53
C PRO A 204 -4.77 18.71 -11.46
N GLY A 205 -3.49 18.44 -11.78
CA GLY A 205 -2.56 17.74 -10.90
C GLY A 205 -2.81 16.23 -10.74
N GLY A 206 -3.74 15.67 -11.51
CA GLY A 206 -4.13 14.26 -11.49
C GLY A 206 -3.10 13.37 -12.19
N PHE A 207 -2.62 12.38 -11.47
CA PHE A 207 -1.76 11.33 -12.01
C PHE A 207 -1.94 10.03 -11.23
N GLY A 208 -1.39 8.96 -11.78
CA GLY A 208 -1.22 7.69 -11.10
C GLY A 208 0.05 6.98 -11.52
N THR A 209 0.24 5.79 -10.98
CA THR A 209 1.25 4.84 -11.44
C THR A 209 0.49 3.57 -11.85
N GLY A 210 0.63 3.19 -13.11
CA GLY A 210 0.09 1.93 -13.61
C GLY A 210 1.14 0.84 -13.42
N ASP A 211 0.77 -0.26 -12.78
CA ASP A 211 1.69 -1.34 -12.43
C ASP A 211 2.26 -2.00 -13.70
N ALA A 212 1.39 -2.32 -14.67
CA ALA A 212 1.78 -2.79 -16.00
C ALA A 212 0.90 -2.19 -17.10
N LEU A 213 1.54 -1.73 -18.17
CA LEU A 213 0.87 -1.17 -19.34
C LEU A 213 1.47 -1.78 -20.61
N ILE A 214 0.63 -2.44 -21.39
CA ILE A 214 0.98 -3.02 -22.69
C ILE A 214 0.47 -2.09 -23.80
N VAL A 215 1.39 -1.59 -24.62
CA VAL A 215 1.11 -0.61 -25.67
C VAL A 215 1.36 -1.25 -27.03
N GLY A 216 0.38 -1.13 -27.93
CA GLY A 216 0.44 -1.60 -29.31
C GLY A 216 -0.72 -1.01 -30.11
N ASP A 217 -0.76 -1.29 -31.42
CA ASP A 217 -1.87 -0.86 -32.27
C ASP A 217 -3.17 -1.63 -31.95
N GLY A 218 -4.31 -0.99 -32.18
CA GLY A 218 -5.64 -1.53 -31.92
C GLY A 218 -6.04 -1.46 -30.44
N THR A 219 -5.46 -2.30 -29.58
CA THR A 219 -5.86 -2.39 -28.15
C THR A 219 -4.68 -2.19 -27.21
N MET A 220 -4.75 -1.13 -26.41
CA MET A 220 -3.87 -0.91 -25.26
C MET A 220 -4.40 -1.65 -24.03
N THR A 221 -3.54 -2.26 -23.22
CA THR A 221 -3.96 -2.98 -22.00
C THR A 221 -3.32 -2.37 -20.75
N VAL A 222 -4.14 -1.94 -19.79
CA VAL A 222 -3.72 -1.47 -18.47
C VAL A 222 -4.01 -2.57 -17.45
N ILE A 223 -3.02 -2.97 -16.66
CA ILE A 223 -3.14 -4.01 -15.64
C ILE A 223 -2.76 -3.41 -14.28
N ASP A 224 -3.61 -3.61 -13.28
CA ASP A 224 -3.43 -3.14 -11.90
C ASP A 224 -3.55 -4.32 -10.92
N LEU A 225 -2.53 -4.49 -10.08
CA LEU A 225 -2.47 -5.44 -9.00
C LEU A 225 -3.26 -4.92 -7.81
N LYS A 226 -4.19 -5.73 -7.29
CA LYS A 226 -4.90 -5.46 -6.03
C LYS A 226 -4.55 -6.50 -4.99
N TYR A 227 -3.77 -6.09 -3.98
CA TYR A 227 -3.32 -6.99 -2.91
C TYR A 227 -4.11 -6.91 -1.59
N GLY A 228 -5.16 -6.07 -1.56
CA GLY A 228 -6.01 -5.90 -0.38
C GLY A 228 -6.79 -7.17 0.01
N LYS A 229 -7.01 -7.37 1.32
CA LYS A 229 -7.78 -8.51 1.86
C LYS A 229 -9.29 -8.19 1.89
N GLY A 230 -10.11 -9.13 1.39
CA GLY A 230 -11.53 -9.19 1.72
C GLY A 230 -12.51 -8.31 0.92
N VAL A 231 -12.03 -7.53 -0.06
CA VAL A 231 -12.90 -6.73 -0.96
C VAL A 231 -12.57 -7.07 -2.39
N GLU A 232 -13.53 -7.62 -3.12
CA GLU A 232 -13.36 -7.86 -4.55
C GLU A 232 -13.36 -6.53 -5.30
N VAL A 233 -12.43 -6.36 -6.23
CA VAL A 233 -12.34 -5.17 -7.08
C VAL A 233 -12.64 -5.57 -8.52
N SER A 234 -13.66 -4.97 -9.12
CA SER A 234 -14.03 -5.18 -10.52
C SER A 234 -13.36 -4.15 -11.42
N ALA A 235 -12.93 -4.58 -12.61
CA ALA A 235 -12.48 -3.70 -13.67
C ALA A 235 -13.66 -3.02 -14.40
N VAL A 236 -14.84 -3.64 -14.36
CA VAL A 236 -16.04 -3.16 -15.08
C VAL A 236 -16.46 -1.80 -14.57
N GLY A 237 -16.39 -0.79 -15.42
CA GLY A 237 -16.74 0.58 -15.06
C GLY A 237 -15.79 1.21 -14.03
N ASN A 238 -14.59 0.65 -13.81
CA ASN A 238 -13.71 1.09 -12.74
C ASN A 238 -13.07 2.46 -13.07
N PRO A 239 -13.33 3.51 -12.27
CA PRO A 239 -12.84 4.86 -12.59
C PRO A 239 -11.33 5.00 -12.42
N GLN A 240 -10.68 4.24 -11.54
CA GLN A 240 -9.22 4.25 -11.40
C GLN A 240 -8.58 3.77 -12.70
N MET A 241 -9.03 2.62 -13.20
CA MET A 241 -8.52 2.02 -14.43
C MET A 241 -8.77 2.92 -15.64
N ARG A 242 -9.94 3.56 -15.72
CA ARG A 242 -10.27 4.51 -16.79
C ARG A 242 -9.39 5.77 -16.74
N LEU A 243 -9.05 6.29 -15.56
CA LEU A 243 -8.11 7.40 -15.43
C LEU A 243 -6.69 7.01 -15.82
N TYR A 244 -6.26 5.79 -15.49
CA TYR A 244 -4.98 5.25 -15.98
C TYR A 244 -4.97 5.13 -17.50
N ALA A 245 -6.04 4.60 -18.09
CA ALA A 245 -6.22 4.53 -19.53
C ALA A 245 -6.13 5.92 -20.20
N LEU A 246 -6.76 6.94 -19.62
CA LEU A 246 -6.68 8.32 -20.12
C LEU A 246 -5.26 8.90 -20.05
N GLY A 247 -4.53 8.63 -18.96
CA GLY A 247 -3.12 9.02 -18.84
C GLY A 247 -2.22 8.29 -19.85
N ALA A 248 -2.47 7.00 -20.07
CA ALA A 248 -1.74 6.21 -21.06
C ALA A 248 -2.01 6.67 -22.50
N LEU A 249 -3.27 6.98 -22.83
CA LEU A 249 -3.66 7.53 -24.13
C LEU A 249 -3.00 8.89 -24.39
N ALA A 250 -2.92 9.77 -23.39
CA ALA A 250 -2.23 11.05 -23.52
C ALA A 250 -0.73 10.89 -23.84
N GLN A 251 -0.11 9.82 -23.34
CA GLN A 251 1.30 9.54 -23.55
C GLN A 251 1.59 8.82 -24.88
N PHE A 252 0.75 7.85 -25.27
CA PHE A 252 1.04 6.94 -26.38
C PHE A 252 0.08 7.05 -27.57
N GLY A 253 -1.10 7.66 -27.41
CA GLY A 253 -2.16 7.69 -28.43
C GLY A 253 -1.86 8.53 -29.67
N MET A 254 -0.81 9.37 -29.65
CA MET A 254 -0.31 10.04 -30.86
C MET A 254 0.67 9.18 -31.66
N ILE A 255 1.23 8.14 -31.05
CA ILE A 255 2.28 7.29 -31.62
C ILE A 255 1.66 5.98 -32.14
N TYR A 256 0.70 5.43 -31.42
CA TYR A 256 0.02 4.18 -31.74
C TYR A 256 -1.44 4.43 -32.10
N ASN A 257 -1.95 3.71 -33.10
CA ASN A 257 -3.36 3.80 -33.46
C ASN A 257 -4.20 2.94 -32.51
N ILE A 258 -4.60 3.51 -31.38
CA ILE A 258 -5.34 2.82 -30.33
C ILE A 258 -6.84 3.12 -30.49
N ASP A 259 -7.63 2.08 -30.73
CA ASP A 259 -9.09 2.18 -30.87
C ASP A 259 -9.82 1.78 -29.58
N ARG A 260 -9.20 0.90 -28.79
CA ARG A 260 -9.75 0.34 -27.55
C ARG A 260 -8.73 0.31 -26.42
N VAL A 261 -9.22 0.42 -25.20
CA VAL A 261 -8.43 0.15 -23.99
C VAL A 261 -9.07 -1.00 -23.23
N ARG A 262 -8.25 -2.01 -22.95
CA ARG A 262 -8.56 -3.13 -22.06
C ARG A 262 -7.99 -2.84 -20.68
N MET A 263 -8.78 -3.06 -19.65
CA MET A 263 -8.43 -2.79 -18.26
C MET A 263 -8.56 -4.09 -17.49
N VAL A 264 -7.48 -4.51 -16.84
CA VAL A 264 -7.40 -5.75 -16.08
C VAL A 264 -7.10 -5.41 -14.62
N ILE A 265 -7.93 -5.93 -13.73
CA ILE A 265 -7.64 -5.94 -12.30
C ILE A 265 -7.28 -7.36 -11.91
N PHE A 266 -6.06 -7.53 -11.39
CA PHE A 266 -5.55 -8.80 -10.93
C PHE A 266 -5.52 -8.82 -9.40
N GLN A 267 -6.32 -9.69 -8.78
CA GLN A 267 -6.47 -9.78 -7.33
C GLN A 267 -6.22 -11.21 -6.84
N PRO A 268 -4.95 -11.58 -6.60
CA PRO A 268 -4.55 -12.96 -6.42
C PRO A 268 -5.13 -13.59 -5.14
N ARG A 269 -5.21 -12.82 -4.05
CA ARG A 269 -5.76 -13.29 -2.75
C ARG A 269 -7.25 -13.68 -2.79
N LEU A 270 -7.99 -13.20 -3.78
CA LEU A 270 -9.39 -13.59 -4.01
C LEU A 270 -9.56 -14.48 -5.24
N ASN A 271 -8.46 -14.88 -5.88
CA ASN A 271 -8.46 -15.58 -7.17
C ASN A 271 -9.40 -14.89 -8.18
N ASN A 272 -9.32 -13.56 -8.23
CA ASN A 272 -10.16 -12.71 -9.06
C ASN A 272 -9.32 -12.05 -10.14
N VAL A 273 -9.69 -12.28 -11.40
CA VAL A 273 -9.17 -11.55 -12.57
C VAL A 273 -10.38 -10.92 -13.24
N SER A 274 -10.49 -9.61 -13.14
CA SER A 274 -11.61 -8.86 -13.69
C SER A 274 -11.15 -8.04 -14.88
N VAL A 275 -11.94 -8.04 -15.96
CA VAL A 275 -11.60 -7.38 -17.22
C VAL A 275 -12.75 -6.48 -17.65
N ASP A 276 -12.41 -5.29 -18.14
CA ASP A 276 -13.31 -4.39 -18.86
C ASP A 276 -12.66 -3.91 -20.15
N GLU A 277 -13.46 -3.61 -21.16
CA GLU A 277 -12.97 -3.04 -22.43
C GLU A 277 -13.87 -1.87 -22.84
N ILE A 278 -13.25 -0.78 -23.28
CA ILE A 278 -13.95 0.44 -23.69
C ILE A 278 -13.29 1.01 -24.95
N SER A 279 -14.08 1.61 -25.84
CA SER A 279 -13.52 2.37 -26.96
C SER A 279 -12.87 3.68 -26.48
N VAL A 280 -11.88 4.17 -27.24
CA VAL A 280 -11.26 5.47 -26.94
C VAL A 280 -12.29 6.61 -26.97
N ASP A 281 -13.27 6.54 -27.87
CA ASP A 281 -14.35 7.53 -27.98
C ASP A 281 -15.25 7.56 -26.73
N GLU A 282 -15.69 6.40 -26.25
CA GLU A 282 -16.50 6.29 -25.02
C GLU A 282 -15.70 6.73 -23.79
N LEU A 283 -14.42 6.37 -23.71
CA LEU A 283 -13.55 6.75 -22.60
C LEU A 283 -13.30 8.26 -22.56
N THR A 284 -13.04 8.88 -23.72
CA THR A 284 -12.85 10.33 -23.85
C THR A 284 -14.14 11.10 -23.59
N THR A 285 -15.28 10.54 -24.02
CA THR A 285 -16.61 11.09 -23.71
C THR A 285 -16.86 11.08 -22.20
N TRP A 286 -16.58 9.96 -21.53
CA TRP A 286 -16.68 9.86 -20.07
C TRP A 286 -15.75 10.86 -19.37
N ALA A 287 -14.51 11.03 -19.84
CA ALA A 287 -13.58 12.03 -19.30
C ALA A 287 -14.16 13.45 -19.37
N ARG A 288 -14.74 13.83 -20.51
CA ARG A 288 -15.32 15.16 -20.72
C ARG A 288 -16.62 15.38 -19.93
N GLU A 289 -17.52 14.41 -19.95
CA GLU A 289 -18.90 14.59 -19.48
C GLU A 289 -19.10 14.21 -18.01
N VAL A 290 -18.24 13.35 -17.47
CA VAL A 290 -18.35 12.86 -16.09
C VAL A 290 -17.19 13.35 -15.25
N VAL A 291 -15.95 13.10 -15.71
CA VAL A 291 -14.76 13.32 -14.87
C VAL A 291 -14.44 14.80 -14.70
N ALA A 292 -14.23 15.53 -15.79
CA ALA A 292 -13.86 16.94 -15.76
C ALA A 292 -14.81 17.81 -14.90
N PRO A 293 -16.15 17.77 -15.07
CA PRO A 293 -17.05 18.59 -14.25
C PRO A 293 -17.03 18.19 -12.76
N ARG A 294 -16.93 16.89 -12.45
CA ARG A 294 -16.86 16.42 -11.06
C ARG A 294 -15.53 16.78 -10.40
N ALA A 295 -14.43 16.68 -11.13
CA ALA A 295 -13.12 17.08 -10.65
C ALA A 295 -13.07 18.57 -10.29
N GLN A 296 -13.71 19.43 -11.09
CA GLN A 296 -13.82 20.86 -10.80
C GLN A 296 -14.52 21.10 -9.46
N LEU A 297 -15.69 20.49 -9.25
CA LEU A 297 -16.43 20.57 -7.98
C LEU A 297 -15.61 20.01 -6.82
N ALA A 298 -14.98 18.84 -7.00
CA ALA A 298 -14.24 18.19 -5.94
C ALA A 298 -12.98 18.96 -5.51
N ILE A 299 -12.30 19.62 -6.45
CA ILE A 299 -11.20 20.54 -6.15
C ILE A 299 -11.71 21.72 -5.32
N GLN A 300 -12.91 22.21 -5.55
CA GLN A 300 -13.48 23.33 -4.78
C GLN A 300 -14.14 22.89 -3.47
N GLY A 301 -14.40 21.59 -3.31
CA GLY A 301 -15.19 21.05 -2.19
C GLY A 301 -16.69 21.30 -2.34
N GLU A 302 -17.15 21.55 -3.56
CA GLU A 302 -18.53 21.87 -3.91
C GLU A 302 -19.32 20.61 -4.32
N GLY A 303 -20.64 20.75 -4.41
CA GLY A 303 -21.57 19.68 -4.74
C GLY A 303 -22.29 19.11 -3.53
N GLU A 304 -22.98 17.98 -3.72
CA GLU A 304 -23.80 17.36 -2.69
C GLU A 304 -23.05 16.22 -2.00
N LEU A 305 -23.30 16.07 -0.69
CA LEU A 305 -22.89 14.88 0.03
C LEU A 305 -23.75 13.70 -0.43
N ASN A 306 -23.10 12.72 -1.04
CA ASN A 306 -23.76 11.53 -1.56
C ASN A 306 -23.22 10.29 -0.84
N ALA A 307 -24.11 9.48 -0.31
CA ALA A 307 -23.76 8.28 0.44
C ALA A 307 -23.92 7.02 -0.42
N GLY A 308 -22.99 6.07 -0.26
CA GLY A 308 -22.92 4.86 -1.05
C GLY A 308 -21.71 4.02 -0.70
N ASP A 309 -21.38 3.02 -1.54
CA ASP A 309 -20.29 2.07 -1.26
C ASP A 309 -18.91 2.75 -1.11
N TRP A 310 -18.73 3.91 -1.74
CA TRP A 310 -17.51 4.71 -1.61
C TRP A 310 -17.28 5.28 -0.20
N CYS A 311 -18.31 5.31 0.66
CA CYS A 311 -18.19 5.77 2.04
C CYS A 311 -17.31 4.84 2.90
N ARG A 312 -17.15 3.56 2.51
CA ARG A 312 -16.34 2.57 3.27
C ARG A 312 -14.91 3.03 3.56
N PHE A 313 -14.31 3.75 2.62
CA PHE A 313 -12.94 4.26 2.71
C PHE A 313 -12.86 5.78 2.86
N CYS A 314 -14.00 6.44 3.14
CA CYS A 314 -14.03 7.88 3.35
C CYS A 314 -13.67 8.18 4.81
N ARG A 315 -12.61 8.97 5.02
CA ARG A 315 -12.19 9.35 6.39
C ARG A 315 -13.21 10.22 7.11
N HIS A 316 -14.03 10.97 6.37
CA HIS A 316 -15.13 11.76 6.90
C HIS A 316 -16.39 10.92 7.21
N ALA A 317 -16.44 9.64 6.84
CA ALA A 317 -17.62 8.78 7.03
C ALA A 317 -18.20 8.78 8.46
N PRO A 318 -17.39 8.76 9.54
CA PRO A 318 -17.92 8.81 10.90
C PRO A 318 -18.72 10.07 11.22
N GLN A 319 -18.49 11.16 10.47
CA GLN A 319 -19.10 12.48 10.67
C GLN A 319 -20.10 12.86 9.56
N CYS A 320 -20.30 11.99 8.56
CA CYS A 320 -21.03 12.33 7.36
C CYS A 320 -22.56 12.29 7.55
N PRO A 321 -23.29 13.42 7.41
CA PRO A 321 -24.74 13.45 7.59
C PRO A 321 -25.49 12.67 6.50
N ALA A 322 -24.97 12.64 5.26
CA ALA A 322 -25.59 11.88 4.17
C ALA A 322 -25.51 10.36 4.43
N LEU A 323 -24.39 9.88 4.98
CA LEU A 323 -24.23 8.45 5.31
C LEU A 323 -25.16 8.05 6.45
N ALA A 324 -25.28 8.91 7.46
CA ALA A 324 -26.21 8.68 8.55
C ALA A 324 -27.68 8.65 8.07
N ALA A 325 -28.07 9.60 7.21
CA ALA A 325 -29.40 9.60 6.62
C ALA A 325 -29.69 8.30 5.85
N GLN A 326 -28.74 7.82 5.04
CA GLN A 326 -28.87 6.54 4.32
C GLN A 326 -29.08 5.34 5.28
N TYR A 327 -28.37 5.29 6.41
CA TYR A 327 -28.55 4.20 7.37
C TYR A 327 -29.84 4.28 8.19
N LEU A 328 -30.35 5.49 8.43
CA LEU A 328 -31.55 5.72 9.25
C LEU A 328 -32.84 5.69 8.44
N GLU A 329 -32.79 5.94 7.12
CA GLU A 329 -33.95 5.93 6.22
C GLU A 329 -34.83 4.66 6.33
N PRO A 330 -34.28 3.43 6.41
CA PRO A 330 -35.08 2.21 6.44
C PRO A 330 -35.78 1.93 7.79
N LEU A 331 -35.47 2.69 8.84
CA LEU A 331 -36.04 2.46 10.17
C LEU A 331 -37.47 3.02 10.25
N PRO A 332 -38.42 2.31 10.89
CA PRO A 332 -39.77 2.82 11.10
C PRO A 332 -39.72 4.15 11.85
N LYS A 333 -40.30 5.19 11.26
CA LYS A 333 -40.48 6.49 11.92
C LYS A 333 -41.83 6.47 12.64
N GLU A 334 -41.86 6.81 13.92
CA GLU A 334 -43.15 7.12 14.55
C GLU A 334 -43.76 8.33 13.85
N SER A 335 -45.09 8.38 13.77
CA SER A 335 -45.84 9.17 12.78
C SER A 335 -45.71 10.69 12.87
N ASP A 336 -44.96 11.24 13.83
CA ASP A 336 -44.87 12.69 14.06
C ASP A 336 -43.43 13.26 14.11
N GLU A 337 -42.38 12.48 13.86
CA GLU A 337 -41.01 13.03 13.86
C GLU A 337 -40.36 12.97 12.48
N ALA A 338 -40.04 14.17 11.95
CA ALA A 338 -39.10 14.34 10.86
C ALA A 338 -37.84 13.53 11.18
N THR A 339 -37.40 12.70 10.22
CA THR A 339 -36.21 11.87 10.32
C THR A 339 -35.11 12.61 11.07
N PRO A 340 -34.65 12.15 12.24
CA PRO A 340 -33.47 12.74 12.83
C PRO A 340 -32.31 12.46 11.86
N ALA A 341 -31.90 13.48 11.11
CA ALA A 341 -30.59 13.48 10.49
C ALA A 341 -29.59 13.28 11.63
N ALA A 342 -28.71 12.26 11.57
CA ALA A 342 -27.76 12.13 12.66
C ALA A 342 -26.90 13.40 12.69
N PRO A 343 -26.85 14.09 13.84
CA PRO A 343 -26.07 15.32 13.98
C PRO A 343 -24.57 15.02 13.83
N ALA A 344 -23.83 15.99 13.30
CA ALA A 344 -22.38 15.88 13.13
C ALA A 344 -21.69 15.61 14.49
N PRO A 345 -20.68 14.73 14.59
CA PRO A 345 -20.03 14.40 15.86
C PRO A 345 -19.42 15.57 16.62
N GLU A 346 -18.96 16.61 15.92
CA GLU A 346 -18.51 17.88 16.49
C GLU A 346 -19.65 18.79 16.98
N THR A 347 -20.89 18.49 16.58
CA THR A 347 -22.11 19.12 17.09
C THR A 347 -22.78 18.29 18.19
N LEU A 348 -22.24 17.10 18.46
CA LEU A 348 -22.64 16.28 19.59
C LEU A 348 -21.93 16.77 20.85
N THR A 349 -22.70 16.94 21.92
CA THR A 349 -22.13 17.10 23.25
C THR A 349 -21.41 15.82 23.67
N ASP A 350 -20.41 15.93 24.55
CA ASP A 350 -19.69 14.78 25.12
C ASP A 350 -20.63 13.72 25.69
N ALA A 351 -21.74 14.15 26.30
CA ALA A 351 -22.77 13.25 26.83
C ALA A 351 -23.50 12.46 25.73
N GLN A 352 -23.79 13.07 24.59
CA GLN A 352 -24.40 12.39 23.46
C GLN A 352 -23.42 11.40 22.82
N VAL A 353 -22.15 11.79 22.67
CA VAL A 353 -21.09 10.88 22.20
C VAL A 353 -20.98 9.67 23.12
N ALA A 354 -20.92 9.89 24.44
CA ALA A 354 -20.86 8.82 25.44
C ALA A 354 -22.07 7.87 25.35
N ASN A 355 -23.29 8.41 25.20
CA ASN A 355 -24.50 7.60 25.08
C ASN A 355 -24.52 6.74 23.81
N ILE A 356 -24.15 7.32 22.66
CA ILE A 356 -24.08 6.59 21.38
C ILE A 356 -23.04 5.48 21.47
N VAL A 357 -21.85 5.77 22.02
CA VAL A 357 -20.79 4.77 22.23
C VAL A 357 -21.27 3.66 23.17
N ALA A 358 -21.95 4.00 24.26
CA ALA A 358 -22.49 3.03 25.21
C ALA A 358 -23.53 2.11 24.58
N TRP A 359 -24.40 2.64 23.72
CA TRP A 359 -25.44 1.87 23.03
C TRP A 359 -24.94 1.11 21.81
N SER A 360 -23.81 1.51 21.22
CA SER A 360 -23.27 0.94 19.99
C SER A 360 -23.14 -0.59 20.02
N GLY A 361 -22.78 -1.15 21.18
CA GLY A 361 -22.69 -2.61 21.37
C GLY A 361 -24.05 -3.31 21.27
N GLU A 362 -25.09 -2.71 21.86
CA GLU A 362 -26.46 -3.25 21.81
C GLU A 362 -27.09 -3.05 20.43
N ILE A 363 -26.85 -1.91 19.76
CA ILE A 363 -27.27 -1.66 18.38
C ILE A 363 -26.67 -2.71 17.45
N LYS A 364 -25.35 -2.99 17.55
CA LYS A 364 -24.70 -4.06 16.78
C LYS A 364 -25.33 -5.43 17.03
N LYS A 365 -25.59 -5.77 18.30
CA LYS A 365 -26.26 -7.04 18.63
C LYS A 365 -27.67 -7.13 18.05
N TRP A 366 -28.43 -6.04 18.08
CA TRP A 366 -29.76 -5.99 17.48
C TRP A 366 -29.69 -6.14 15.96
N LEU A 367 -28.81 -5.42 15.28
CA LEU A 367 -28.57 -5.58 13.83
C LEU A 367 -28.22 -7.03 13.48
N SER A 368 -27.29 -7.67 14.21
CA SER A 368 -26.97 -9.08 13.98
C SER A 368 -28.16 -10.04 14.21
N LYS A 369 -29.07 -9.71 15.14
CA LYS A 369 -30.31 -10.49 15.34
C LYS A 369 -31.25 -10.32 14.15
N VAL A 370 -31.39 -9.11 13.61
CA VAL A 370 -32.21 -8.81 12.43
C VAL A 370 -31.66 -9.52 11.19
N GLU A 371 -30.34 -9.46 10.96
CA GLU A 371 -29.67 -10.16 9.87
C GLU A 371 -29.89 -11.68 9.95
N LYS A 372 -29.69 -12.27 11.14
CA LYS A 372 -29.91 -13.69 11.36
C LYS A 372 -31.37 -14.08 11.09
N PHE A 373 -32.32 -13.30 11.62
CA PHE A 373 -33.74 -13.54 11.38
C PHE A 373 -34.08 -13.47 9.88
N ALA A 374 -33.58 -12.46 9.17
CA ALA A 374 -33.79 -12.32 7.74
C ALA A 374 -33.21 -13.51 6.95
N LEU A 375 -32.00 -13.97 7.31
CA LEU A 375 -31.37 -15.16 6.72
C LEU A 375 -32.18 -16.44 6.98
N ASP A 376 -32.62 -16.66 8.23
CA ASP A 376 -33.42 -17.83 8.60
C ASP A 376 -34.74 -17.87 7.80
N GLU A 377 -35.43 -16.73 7.70
CA GLU A 377 -36.64 -16.60 6.88
C GLU A 377 -36.36 -16.77 5.38
N ALA A 378 -35.23 -16.26 4.87
CA ALA A 378 -34.85 -16.42 3.48
C ALA A 378 -34.55 -17.88 3.11
N ASN A 379 -33.91 -18.63 4.00
CA ASN A 379 -33.74 -20.08 3.87
C ASN A 379 -35.09 -20.84 3.83
N ASN A 380 -36.13 -20.28 4.44
CA ASN A 380 -37.50 -20.79 4.40
C ASN A 380 -38.32 -20.27 3.20
N GLY A 381 -37.68 -19.61 2.23
CA GLY A 381 -38.31 -19.17 0.99
C GLY A 381 -38.90 -17.76 1.00
N ARG A 382 -38.69 -16.98 2.07
CA ARG A 382 -39.07 -15.55 2.08
C ARG A 382 -38.08 -14.74 1.25
N CYS A 383 -38.57 -13.86 0.39
CA CYS A 383 -37.74 -12.91 -0.35
C CYS A 383 -37.82 -11.52 0.27
N TYR A 384 -36.66 -10.86 0.42
CA TYR A 384 -36.56 -9.48 0.85
C TYR A 384 -36.15 -8.61 -0.34
N PRO A 385 -36.87 -7.51 -0.66
CA PRO A 385 -36.49 -6.62 -1.75
C PRO A 385 -35.03 -6.16 -1.64
N GLY A 386 -34.30 -6.21 -2.76
CA GLY A 386 -32.89 -5.82 -2.82
C GLY A 386 -31.89 -6.87 -2.31
N LEU A 387 -32.36 -7.98 -1.73
CA LEU A 387 -31.50 -9.06 -1.24
C LEU A 387 -31.72 -10.35 -2.05
N LYS A 388 -30.64 -11.11 -2.26
CA LYS A 388 -30.69 -12.45 -2.84
C LYS A 388 -30.03 -13.46 -1.90
N LEU A 389 -30.60 -14.66 -1.80
CA LEU A 389 -29.98 -15.79 -1.13
C LEU A 389 -28.95 -16.41 -2.08
N VAL A 390 -27.70 -16.54 -1.63
CA VAL A 390 -26.59 -17.11 -2.41
C VAL A 390 -25.80 -18.08 -1.53
N GLU A 391 -25.09 -19.01 -2.16
CA GLU A 391 -24.11 -19.84 -1.45
C GLU A 391 -23.01 -18.96 -0.86
N GLY A 392 -22.59 -19.28 0.36
CA GLY A 392 -21.41 -18.64 0.96
C GLY A 392 -20.17 -18.88 0.10
N ARG A 393 -19.16 -18.01 0.22
CA ARG A 393 -17.89 -18.18 -0.49
C ARG A 393 -17.31 -19.57 -0.21
N SER A 394 -17.17 -20.38 -1.26
CA SER A 394 -16.49 -21.67 -1.18
C SER A 394 -14.98 -21.44 -1.13
N VAL A 395 -14.31 -22.13 -0.21
CA VAL A 395 -12.84 -22.11 -0.12
C VAL A 395 -12.36 -23.43 -0.71
N ARG A 396 -11.44 -23.37 -1.68
CA ARG A 396 -10.79 -24.57 -2.21
C ARG A 396 -10.07 -25.28 -1.07
N LYS A 397 -10.32 -26.57 -0.93
CA LYS A 397 -9.65 -27.44 0.04
C LYS A 397 -9.17 -28.67 -0.70
N TYR A 398 -8.00 -29.17 -0.34
CA TYR A 398 -7.55 -30.46 -0.82
C TYR A 398 -8.53 -31.53 -0.37
N SER A 399 -8.96 -32.38 -1.29
CA SER A 399 -9.89 -33.48 -1.00
C SER A 399 -9.23 -34.58 -0.16
N ASP A 400 -7.91 -34.72 -0.29
CA ASP A 400 -7.09 -35.74 0.37
C ASP A 400 -5.64 -35.21 0.42
N GLU A 401 -5.25 -34.69 1.58
CA GLU A 401 -3.95 -34.05 1.76
C GLU A 401 -2.78 -35.03 1.56
N GLU A 402 -2.96 -36.32 1.87
CA GLU A 402 -1.91 -37.34 1.66
C GLU A 402 -1.67 -37.62 0.18
N LYS A 403 -2.74 -37.75 -0.60
CA LYS A 403 -2.62 -37.94 -2.06
C LYS A 403 -2.01 -36.73 -2.74
N VAL A 404 -2.34 -35.53 -2.26
CA VAL A 404 -1.75 -34.29 -2.76
C VAL A 404 -0.26 -34.26 -2.43
N ALA A 405 0.11 -34.56 -1.19
CA ALA A 405 1.51 -34.60 -0.79
C ALA A 405 2.33 -35.59 -1.64
N ALA A 406 1.84 -36.82 -1.79
CA ALA A 406 2.51 -37.83 -2.61
C ALA A 406 2.59 -37.46 -4.11
N ALA A 407 1.64 -36.67 -4.63
CA ALA A 407 1.69 -36.17 -6.00
C ALA A 407 2.75 -35.08 -6.18
N VAL A 408 2.86 -34.17 -5.20
CA VAL A 408 3.84 -33.07 -5.21
C VAL A 408 5.26 -33.60 -4.98
N GLU A 409 5.45 -34.54 -4.05
CA GLU A 409 6.76 -35.18 -3.79
C GLU A 409 7.34 -35.85 -5.05
N LYS A 410 6.49 -36.44 -5.91
CA LYS A 410 6.92 -37.02 -7.20
C LYS A 410 7.46 -36.00 -8.19
N THR A 411 7.15 -34.72 -8.00
CA THR A 411 7.69 -33.62 -8.81
C THR A 411 9.01 -33.07 -8.27
N GLY A 412 9.50 -33.60 -7.14
CA GLY A 412 10.73 -33.15 -6.48
C GLY A 412 10.53 -31.96 -5.53
N HIS A 413 9.30 -31.60 -5.20
CA HIS A 413 8.96 -30.50 -4.29
C HIS A 413 8.45 -31.03 -2.95
N ASP A 414 8.72 -30.31 -1.85
CA ASP A 414 8.18 -30.60 -0.52
C ASP A 414 6.79 -29.93 -0.38
N PRO A 415 5.69 -30.70 -0.21
CA PRO A 415 4.34 -30.14 -0.13
C PRO A 415 4.00 -29.50 1.22
N TYR A 416 4.91 -29.54 2.20
CA TYR A 416 4.62 -29.13 3.57
C TYR A 416 5.31 -27.81 3.95
N GLU A 417 4.52 -26.83 4.43
CA GLU A 417 5.04 -25.61 5.06
C GLU A 417 5.51 -25.92 6.50
N LYS A 418 6.79 -25.64 6.81
CA LYS A 418 7.30 -25.72 8.19
C LYS A 418 6.99 -24.44 8.96
N LYS A 419 5.83 -24.41 9.63
CA LYS A 419 5.39 -23.27 10.43
C LYS A 419 5.67 -23.43 11.93
N LEU A 420 6.10 -22.35 12.58
CA LEU A 420 6.23 -22.30 14.03
C LEU A 420 4.86 -22.43 14.71
N LEU A 421 4.75 -23.27 15.74
CA LEU A 421 3.48 -23.45 16.47
C LEU A 421 3.06 -22.15 17.16
N GLY A 422 1.77 -21.81 17.06
CA GLY A 422 1.20 -20.70 17.81
C GLY A 422 1.28 -20.94 19.32
N VAL A 423 1.30 -19.85 20.10
CA VAL A 423 1.51 -19.86 21.57
C VAL A 423 0.70 -20.94 22.29
N THR A 424 -0.59 -21.11 21.94
CA THR A 424 -1.46 -22.12 22.55
C THR A 424 -1.03 -23.56 22.23
N ALA A 425 -0.71 -23.84 20.97
CA ALA A 425 -0.26 -25.17 20.54
C ALA A 425 1.13 -25.48 21.09
N MET A 426 2.02 -24.48 21.10
CA MET A 426 3.36 -24.57 21.68
C MET A 426 3.32 -24.77 23.21
N THR A 427 2.40 -24.09 23.90
CA THR A 427 2.15 -24.29 25.34
C THR A 427 1.63 -25.70 25.62
N LYS A 428 0.80 -26.25 24.73
CA LYS A 428 0.31 -27.63 24.85
C LYS A 428 1.43 -28.65 24.62
N LEU A 429 2.34 -28.38 23.68
CA LEU A 429 3.49 -29.24 23.36
C LEU A 429 4.50 -29.29 24.51
N LEU A 430 4.90 -28.13 25.03
CA LEU A 430 5.93 -28.01 26.06
C LEU A 430 5.37 -28.15 27.49
N GLY A 431 4.07 -27.92 27.66
CA GLY A 431 3.46 -27.73 28.97
C GLY A 431 3.77 -26.35 29.56
N LYS A 432 2.87 -25.82 30.41
CA LYS A 432 2.95 -24.43 30.91
C LYS A 432 4.28 -24.07 31.56
N LYS A 433 4.86 -24.97 32.36
CA LYS A 433 6.10 -24.73 33.09
C LYS A 433 7.29 -24.57 32.13
N GLN A 434 7.50 -25.56 31.27
CA GLN A 434 8.59 -25.55 30.31
C GLN A 434 8.41 -24.47 29.23
N PHE A 435 7.16 -24.17 28.84
CA PHE A 435 6.86 -23.04 27.97
C PHE A 435 7.32 -21.72 28.59
N GLN A 436 7.00 -21.48 29.86
CA GLN A 436 7.45 -20.28 30.58
C GLN A 436 8.97 -20.24 30.72
N ASP A 437 9.59 -21.36 31.10
CA ASP A 437 11.04 -21.44 31.35
C ASP A 437 11.87 -21.27 30.07
N VAL A 438 11.37 -21.73 28.93
CA VAL A 438 12.12 -21.73 27.65
C VAL A 438 11.73 -20.56 26.75
N LEU A 439 10.46 -20.18 26.72
CA LEU A 439 9.92 -19.20 25.76
C LEU A 439 9.38 -17.94 26.45
N GLY A 440 9.37 -17.85 27.78
CA GLY A 440 8.81 -16.71 28.51
C GLY A 440 9.41 -15.37 28.09
N ASP A 441 10.74 -15.31 27.96
CA ASP A 441 11.46 -14.11 27.53
C ASP A 441 11.32 -13.81 26.01
N LEU A 442 10.77 -14.75 25.26
CA LEU A 442 10.53 -14.65 23.81
C LEU A 442 9.05 -14.37 23.48
N VAL A 443 8.18 -14.30 24.48
CA VAL A 443 6.75 -14.01 24.32
C VAL A 443 6.48 -12.55 24.70
N HIS A 444 6.35 -11.70 23.69
CA HIS A 444 5.91 -10.32 23.89
C HIS A 444 4.38 -10.24 23.90
N LYS A 445 3.79 -9.79 25.01
CA LYS A 445 2.37 -9.44 25.09
C LYS A 445 2.24 -7.92 24.91
N PRO A 446 1.95 -7.42 23.69
CA PRO A 446 1.77 -5.99 23.48
C PRO A 446 0.60 -5.47 24.31
N ALA A 447 0.67 -4.21 24.72
CA ALA A 447 -0.46 -3.53 25.32
C ALA A 447 -1.65 -3.56 24.35
N GLY A 448 -2.83 -3.92 24.85
CA GLY A 448 -4.05 -3.88 24.05
C GLY A 448 -4.33 -2.45 23.59
N LYS A 449 -4.80 -2.28 22.35
CA LYS A 449 -5.16 -0.96 21.83
C LYS A 449 -6.19 -0.28 22.76
N PRO A 450 -6.01 1.01 23.11
CA PRO A 450 -7.00 1.77 23.87
C PRO A 450 -8.39 1.63 23.23
N THR A 451 -9.39 1.27 24.04
CA THR A 451 -10.76 1.03 23.57
C THR A 451 -11.71 1.72 24.54
N LEU A 452 -12.58 2.59 24.02
CA LEU A 452 -13.64 3.20 24.81
C LEU A 452 -14.72 2.16 25.12
N VAL A 453 -15.08 2.06 26.40
CA VAL A 453 -16.00 1.08 26.95
C VAL A 453 -16.87 1.75 28.02
N PRO A 454 -18.09 1.25 28.30
CA PRO A 454 -18.91 1.78 29.40
C PRO A 454 -18.19 1.66 30.75
N GLU A 455 -18.48 2.56 31.70
CA GLU A 455 -17.85 2.55 33.04
C GLU A 455 -18.06 1.24 33.83
N SER A 456 -19.08 0.46 33.47
CA SER A 456 -19.31 -0.88 34.02
C SER A 456 -18.30 -1.93 33.57
N ASP A 457 -17.48 -1.65 32.55
CA ASP A 457 -16.41 -2.54 32.11
C ASP A 457 -15.37 -2.68 33.23
N LYS A 458 -15.00 -3.93 33.54
CA LYS A 458 -14.12 -4.24 34.67
C LYS A 458 -12.66 -3.87 34.43
N ARG A 459 -12.29 -3.52 33.19
CA ARG A 459 -10.92 -3.11 32.85
C ARG A 459 -10.64 -1.72 33.43
N PRO A 460 -9.47 -1.50 34.05
CA PRO A 460 -9.12 -0.20 34.60
C PRO A 460 -9.01 0.85 33.49
N ALA A 461 -9.50 2.06 33.75
CA ALA A 461 -9.37 3.18 32.84
C ALA A 461 -7.88 3.52 32.60
N LEU A 462 -7.54 3.84 31.35
CA LEU A 462 -6.21 4.34 31.01
C LEU A 462 -6.11 5.82 31.41
N GLN A 463 -5.02 6.21 32.06
CA GLN A 463 -4.70 7.63 32.27
C GLN A 463 -4.19 8.21 30.95
N ALA A 464 -4.74 9.36 30.53
CA ALA A 464 -4.24 10.07 29.36
C ALA A 464 -2.82 10.57 29.62
N ALA A 465 -1.94 10.48 28.63
CA ALA A 465 -0.62 11.10 28.70
C ALA A 465 -0.81 12.63 28.69
N THR A 466 -0.60 13.27 29.83
CA THR A 466 -0.56 14.72 29.96
C THR A 466 0.88 15.23 29.77
N PRO A 467 1.11 16.47 29.31
CA PRO A 467 2.44 17.05 29.23
C PRO A 467 3.23 16.94 30.54
N GLU A 468 2.57 17.03 31.71
CA GLU A 468 3.23 16.87 33.02
C GLU A 468 3.68 15.43 33.34
N THR A 469 3.02 14.42 32.76
CA THR A 469 3.42 13.00 32.92
C THR A 469 4.51 12.56 31.95
N VAL A 470 4.73 13.32 30.88
CA VAL A 470 5.76 13.05 29.86
C VAL A 470 7.05 13.83 30.13
N PHE A 471 6.98 14.98 30.80
CA PHE A 471 8.14 15.79 31.20
C PHE A 471 8.21 15.92 32.72
N GLN A 472 9.14 15.20 33.36
CA GLN A 472 9.48 15.48 34.76
C GLN A 472 10.27 16.81 34.85
N PRO A 473 9.93 17.74 35.76
CA PRO A 473 10.76 18.91 36.02
C PRO A 473 12.11 18.45 36.57
N ILE A 474 13.20 18.95 35.99
CA ILE A 474 14.54 18.79 36.58
C ILE A 474 14.50 19.54 37.91
N GLY A 475 14.46 18.79 39.02
CA GLY A 475 14.59 19.33 40.35
C GLY A 475 15.91 20.08 40.45
N GLY A 476 15.84 21.39 40.71
CA GLY A 476 17.00 22.19 41.06
C GLY A 476 17.48 21.77 42.45
N ASP A 477 18.72 21.31 42.52
CA ASP A 477 19.48 21.26 43.77
C ASP A 477 19.60 22.70 44.30
N ASN A 478 18.82 23.02 45.33
CA ASN A 478 19.16 24.12 46.22
C ASN A 478 20.02 23.55 47.34
N ASN A 479 21.32 23.83 47.23
CA ASN A 479 22.31 23.68 48.27
C ASN A 479 22.02 24.72 49.36
N ASP A 480 21.68 24.27 50.57
CA ASP A 480 22.05 24.88 51.86
C ASP A 480 21.82 23.89 53.02
#